data_AF-A0A2S8D6V4-F1
#
_entry.id   AF-A0A2S8D6V4-F1
#
_cell.length_a   1.000
_cell.length_b   1.000
_cell.length_c   1.000
_cell.angle_alpha   90.00
_cell.angle_beta   90.00
_cell.angle_gamma   90.00
#
_symmetry.space_group_name_H-M   'P 1'
#
loop_
_entity.id
_entity.type
_entity.pdbx_description
1 polymer ?
#
loop_
_entity_poly.entity_id
_entity_poly.type
_entity_poly.pdbx_seq_one_letter_code
_entity_poly.pdbx_strand_id
1 'polypeptide(L)'
;MKQQAGIGILLALTTAICWGALPIAMKQVLEVMEPPTIVFYRFLMASIGLGAILAVKKRLPPLRVFRKPRWLILLAVATAGLFGNFILFSSSLQYLSPTASQVIGQLSPVGMMVASVFILKEKMRSTQVVGALMLLSGLVMFFNTSLVEIFTKLTDYTWGVIFGVGAATVWVSYGVAQKVLLRRLASPQILFLLYSLCTIALFPLAKPGVIAQLSHWQLACLIFCGLNTLVGYGALAEAMARWQAAQVSAIITLTPLFTLFFSDLLSLAWPDFFARPMLNLLGYLGAFVVVAGAMYSAIGHRIWGGLRKHTTVVSQPRAGE
;
A
#
# COMPACT_ATOMS: atom_id res chain seq x y z
N MET A 1 -14.70 -22.80 -6.99
CA MET A 1 -13.25 -23.01 -6.75
C MET A 1 -13.06 -23.17 -5.24
N LYS A 2 -12.53 -24.31 -4.76
CA LYS A 2 -12.19 -24.48 -3.33
C LYS A 2 -11.18 -23.38 -2.97
N GLN A 3 -11.49 -22.54 -1.97
CA GLN A 3 -10.56 -21.52 -1.50
C GLN A 3 -9.26 -22.20 -1.05
N GLN A 4 -8.16 -21.96 -1.78
CA GLN A 4 -6.82 -22.40 -1.37
C GLN A 4 -6.29 -21.40 -0.33
N ALA A 5 -6.92 -21.38 0.84
CA ALA A 5 -6.66 -20.38 1.87
C ALA A 5 -5.18 -20.33 2.27
N GLY A 6 -4.51 -21.48 2.39
CA GLY A 6 -3.09 -21.53 2.73
C GLY A 6 -2.19 -20.80 1.72
N ILE A 7 -2.40 -21.02 0.42
CA ILE A 7 -1.64 -20.33 -0.63
C ILE A 7 -1.97 -18.83 -0.64
N GLY A 8 -3.25 -18.46 -0.44
CA GLY A 8 -3.66 -17.06 -0.34
C GLY A 8 -3.04 -16.33 0.86
N ILE A 9 -2.90 -16.98 2.01
CA ILE A 9 -2.22 -16.45 3.20
C ILE A 9 -0.75 -16.22 2.91
N LEU A 10 -0.06 -17.23 2.35
CA LEU A 10 1.36 -17.13 2.03
C LEU A 10 1.64 -15.97 1.07
N LEU A 11 0.83 -15.85 0.01
CA LEU A 11 0.96 -14.77 -0.96
C LEU A 11 0.67 -13.39 -0.34
N ALA A 12 -0.34 -13.27 0.53
CA ALA A 12 -0.63 -12.02 1.23
C ALA A 12 0.50 -11.62 2.20
N LEU A 13 1.13 -12.59 2.89
CA LEU A 13 2.30 -12.36 3.73
C LEU A 13 3.50 -11.92 2.90
N THR A 14 3.74 -12.56 1.74
CA THR A 14 4.77 -12.12 0.79
C THR A 14 4.55 -10.67 0.38
N THR A 15 3.32 -10.27 0.05
CA THR A 15 3.00 -8.87 -0.24
C THR A 15 3.32 -7.95 0.95
N ALA A 16 2.88 -8.30 2.16
CA ALA A 16 3.10 -7.48 3.36
C ALA A 16 4.60 -7.34 3.70
N ILE A 17 5.39 -8.41 3.56
CA ILE A 17 6.84 -8.40 3.75
C ILE A 17 7.53 -7.57 2.68
N CYS A 18 7.20 -7.79 1.40
CA CYS A 18 7.75 -7.02 0.29
C CYS A 18 7.48 -5.53 0.48
N TRP A 19 6.22 -5.13 0.70
CA TRP A 19 5.87 -3.74 0.90
C TRP A 19 6.45 -3.18 2.20
N GLY A 20 6.65 -4.01 3.22
CA GLY A 20 7.26 -3.61 4.49
C GLY A 20 8.75 -3.27 4.32
N ALA A 21 9.48 -4.03 3.51
CA ALA A 21 10.90 -3.81 3.23
C ALA A 21 11.16 -2.71 2.17
N LEU A 22 10.19 -2.44 1.29
CA LEU A 22 10.28 -1.43 0.23
C LEU A 22 10.79 -0.05 0.70
N PRO A 23 10.17 0.62 1.69
CA PRO A 23 10.58 1.98 2.07
C PRO A 23 12.00 2.02 2.66
N ILE A 24 12.47 0.92 3.25
CA ILE A 24 13.82 0.82 3.83
C ILE A 24 14.85 0.82 2.70
N ALA A 25 14.69 -0.06 1.71
CA ALA A 25 15.56 -0.08 0.54
C ALA A 25 15.46 1.23 -0.27
N MET A 26 14.26 1.78 -0.37
CA MET A 26 14.02 3.02 -1.10
C MET A 26 14.72 4.23 -0.47
N LYS A 27 14.82 4.28 0.87
CA LYS A 27 15.53 5.34 1.58
C LYS A 27 17.01 5.41 1.19
N GLN A 28 17.66 4.26 0.98
CA GLN A 28 19.07 4.18 0.53
C GLN A 28 19.26 4.78 -0.88
N VAL A 29 18.30 4.57 -1.77
CA VAL A 29 18.36 5.09 -3.15
C VAL A 29 18.04 6.59 -3.18
N LEU A 30 17.18 7.06 -2.27
CA LEU A 30 16.79 8.48 -2.15
C LEU A 30 17.94 9.41 -1.74
N GLU A 31 19.06 8.88 -1.24
CA GLU A 31 20.27 9.67 -0.93
C GLU A 31 20.95 10.22 -2.18
N VAL A 32 20.81 9.54 -3.32
CA VAL A 32 21.48 9.89 -4.58
C VAL A 32 20.48 10.24 -5.68
N MET A 33 19.28 9.66 -5.63
CA MET A 33 18.29 9.77 -6.70
C MET A 33 16.99 10.41 -6.24
N GLU A 34 16.51 11.42 -6.98
CA GLU A 34 15.25 12.09 -6.68
C GLU A 34 14.02 11.17 -6.88
N PRO A 35 12.91 11.41 -6.13
CA PRO A 35 11.69 10.61 -6.20
C PRO A 35 11.16 10.31 -7.61
N PRO A 36 11.04 11.28 -8.55
CA PRO A 36 10.51 10.99 -9.88
C PRO A 36 11.36 9.98 -10.65
N THR A 37 12.69 10.04 -10.49
CA THR A 37 13.63 9.15 -11.17
C THR A 37 13.56 7.73 -10.61
N ILE A 38 13.43 7.57 -9.28
CA ILE A 38 13.24 6.25 -8.68
C ILE A 38 11.93 5.62 -9.16
N VAL A 39 10.83 6.38 -9.12
CA VAL A 39 9.52 5.90 -9.57
C VAL A 39 9.54 5.54 -11.05
N PHE A 40 10.25 6.32 -11.88
CA PHE A 40 10.46 6.02 -13.30
C PHE A 40 11.10 4.64 -13.50
N TYR A 41 12.23 4.36 -12.84
CA TYR A 41 12.89 3.06 -12.95
C TYR A 41 12.01 1.91 -12.44
N ARG A 42 11.30 2.11 -11.33
CA ARG A 42 10.38 1.10 -10.78
C ARG A 42 9.27 0.75 -11.77
N PHE A 43 8.64 1.75 -12.39
CA PHE A 43 7.59 1.52 -13.38
C PHE A 43 8.11 1.01 -14.71
N LEU A 44 9.31 1.42 -15.13
CA LEU A 44 9.97 0.87 -16.32
C LEU A 44 10.20 -0.63 -16.15
N MET A 45 10.82 -1.03 -15.04
CA MET A 45 11.06 -2.44 -14.72
C MET A 45 9.75 -3.24 -14.61
N ALA A 46 8.74 -2.69 -13.93
CA ALA A 46 7.44 -3.35 -13.79
C ALA A 46 6.70 -3.46 -15.14
N SER A 47 6.78 -2.44 -16.00
CA SER A 47 6.20 -2.43 -17.34
C SER A 47 6.87 -3.47 -18.24
N ILE A 48 8.21 -3.56 -18.23
CA ILE A 48 8.95 -4.57 -19.00
C ILE A 48 8.62 -5.98 -18.49
N GLY A 49 8.73 -6.21 -17.17
CA GLY A 49 8.50 -7.52 -16.58
C GLY A 49 7.06 -8.01 -16.77
N LEU A 50 6.06 -7.16 -16.50
CA LEU A 50 4.66 -7.51 -16.68
C LEU A 50 4.29 -7.63 -18.16
N GLY A 51 4.86 -6.77 -19.01
CA GLY A 51 4.70 -6.84 -20.46
C GLY A 51 5.19 -8.15 -21.04
N ALA A 52 6.39 -8.61 -20.65
CA ALA A 52 6.93 -9.91 -21.04
C ALA A 52 6.04 -11.07 -20.59
N ILE A 53 5.59 -11.07 -19.33
CA ILE A 53 4.68 -12.10 -18.80
C ILE A 53 3.37 -12.15 -19.58
N LEU A 54 2.77 -10.98 -19.89
CA LEU A 54 1.51 -10.91 -20.63
C LEU A 54 1.67 -11.29 -22.10
N ALA A 55 2.80 -10.95 -22.72
CA ALA A 55 3.13 -11.33 -24.10
C ALA A 55 3.25 -12.86 -24.23
N VAL A 56 4.02 -13.50 -23.35
CA VAL A 56 4.18 -14.97 -23.31
C VAL A 56 2.83 -15.65 -23.09
N LYS A 57 2.00 -15.12 -22.18
CA LYS A 57 0.66 -15.65 -21.91
C LYS A 57 -0.39 -15.29 -22.97
N LYS A 58 -0.05 -14.51 -24.00
CA LYS A 58 -0.98 -13.96 -25.01
C LYS A 58 -2.20 -13.26 -24.41
N ARG A 59 -2.00 -12.53 -23.30
CA ARG A 59 -3.04 -11.81 -22.54
C ARG A 59 -2.81 -10.30 -22.51
N LEU A 60 -2.16 -9.75 -23.54
CA LEU A 60 -1.99 -8.30 -23.67
C LEU A 60 -3.35 -7.58 -23.68
N PRO A 61 -3.41 -6.34 -23.15
CA PRO A 61 -4.65 -5.57 -23.11
C PRO A 61 -5.20 -5.34 -24.53
N PRO A 62 -6.53 -5.50 -24.74
CA PRO A 62 -7.12 -5.26 -26.04
C PRO A 62 -7.06 -3.78 -26.40
N LEU A 63 -6.60 -3.46 -27.62
CA LEU A 63 -6.50 -2.08 -28.13
C LEU A 63 -7.83 -1.32 -28.18
N ARG A 64 -8.97 -2.03 -28.08
CA ARG A 64 -10.32 -1.44 -28.04
C ARG A 64 -10.53 -0.51 -26.84
N VAL A 65 -9.73 -0.63 -25.78
CA VAL A 65 -9.78 0.25 -24.60
C VAL A 65 -9.52 1.71 -24.99
N PHE A 66 -8.62 1.95 -25.94
CA PHE A 66 -8.25 3.29 -26.40
C PHE A 66 -9.29 3.93 -27.33
N ARG A 67 -10.31 3.19 -27.77
CA ARG A 67 -11.29 3.69 -28.76
C ARG A 67 -12.41 4.54 -28.15
N LYS A 68 -12.69 4.43 -26.85
CA LYS A 68 -13.77 5.22 -26.22
C LYS A 68 -13.21 6.29 -25.30
N PRO A 69 -13.62 7.57 -25.46
CA PRO A 69 -13.06 8.69 -24.71
C PRO A 69 -13.25 8.54 -23.19
N ARG A 70 -14.39 7.99 -22.75
CA ARG A 70 -14.65 7.71 -21.33
C ARG A 70 -13.59 6.82 -20.67
N TRP A 71 -13.05 5.83 -21.39
CA TRP A 71 -12.03 4.93 -20.85
C TRP A 71 -10.65 5.56 -20.87
N LEU A 72 -10.36 6.39 -21.87
CA LEU A 72 -9.14 7.20 -21.88
C LEU A 72 -9.08 8.14 -20.69
N ILE A 73 -10.19 8.83 -20.38
CA ILE A 73 -10.29 9.70 -19.20
C ILE A 73 -10.07 8.89 -17.92
N LEU A 74 -10.74 7.75 -17.77
CA LEU A 74 -10.56 6.89 -16.58
C LEU A 74 -9.12 6.36 -16.46
N LEU A 75 -8.49 5.99 -17.58
CA LEU A 75 -7.11 5.54 -17.60
C LEU A 75 -6.15 6.69 -17.26
N ALA A 76 -6.40 7.90 -17.75
CA ALA A 76 -5.64 9.09 -17.41
C ALA A 76 -5.77 9.43 -15.91
N VAL A 77 -6.98 9.38 -15.34
CA VAL A 77 -7.21 9.58 -13.90
C VAL A 77 -6.51 8.50 -13.07
N ALA A 78 -6.60 7.23 -13.46
CA ALA A 78 -5.92 6.14 -12.76
C ALA A 78 -4.39 6.25 -12.89
N THR A 79 -3.88 6.70 -14.05
CA THR A 79 -2.44 6.95 -14.27
C THR A 79 -1.97 8.10 -13.39
N ALA A 80 -2.66 9.24 -13.41
CA ALA A 80 -2.35 10.41 -12.58
C ALA A 80 -2.43 10.08 -11.09
N GLY A 81 -3.40 9.25 -10.68
CA GLY A 81 -3.51 8.76 -9.31
C GLY A 81 -2.35 7.87 -8.90
N LEU A 82 -1.99 6.88 -9.72
CA LEU A 82 -0.88 5.99 -9.40
C LEU A 82 0.47 6.73 -9.41
N PHE A 83 0.69 7.55 -10.44
CA PHE A 83 1.83 8.45 -10.58
C PHE A 83 1.97 9.36 -9.34
N GLY A 84 0.90 10.07 -9.00
CA GLY A 84 0.90 11.05 -7.91
C GLY A 84 1.13 10.38 -6.57
N ASN A 85 0.49 9.23 -6.31
CA ASN A 85 0.72 8.47 -5.09
C ASN A 85 2.19 8.04 -4.95
N PHE A 86 2.79 7.48 -6.00
CA PHE A 86 4.16 7.00 -5.93
C PHE A 86 5.15 8.16 -5.74
N ILE A 87 4.99 9.28 -6.44
CA ILE A 87 5.84 10.45 -6.22
C ILE A 87 5.67 10.97 -4.78
N LEU A 88 4.43 11.21 -4.33
CA LEU A 88 4.18 11.77 -3.00
C LEU A 88 4.68 10.85 -1.87
N PHE A 89 4.49 9.53 -1.99
CA PHE A 89 5.03 8.58 -1.01
C PHE A 89 6.57 8.59 -1.01
N SER A 90 7.17 8.66 -2.19
CA SER A 90 8.63 8.72 -2.35
C SER A 90 9.21 10.03 -1.80
N SER A 91 8.53 11.15 -2.00
CA SER A 91 8.87 12.45 -1.41
C SER A 91 8.68 12.46 0.10
N SER A 92 7.60 11.86 0.63
CA SER A 92 7.42 11.66 2.07
C SER A 92 8.61 10.93 2.70
N LEU A 93 9.12 9.90 2.02
CA LEU A 93 10.29 9.15 2.47
C LEU A 93 11.60 9.96 2.46
N GLN A 94 11.69 11.11 1.80
CA GLN A 94 12.88 11.97 1.94
C GLN A 94 12.96 12.56 3.35
N TYR A 95 11.81 12.98 3.88
CA TYR A 95 11.72 13.71 5.15
C TYR A 95 11.38 12.83 6.35
N LEU A 96 10.65 11.74 6.14
CA LEU A 96 10.23 10.83 7.19
C LEU A 96 11.06 9.56 7.24
N SER A 97 10.96 8.85 8.37
CA SER A 97 11.45 7.48 8.48
C SER A 97 10.59 6.52 7.65
N PRO A 98 11.13 5.36 7.24
CA PRO A 98 10.37 4.30 6.57
C PRO A 98 9.09 3.92 7.33
N THR A 99 9.20 3.74 8.65
CA THR A 99 8.08 3.39 9.51
C THR A 99 7.02 4.49 9.56
N ALA A 100 7.41 5.75 9.73
CA ALA A 100 6.46 6.86 9.81
C ALA A 100 5.66 7.02 8.51
N SER A 101 6.33 6.91 7.35
CA SER A 101 5.65 6.96 6.05
C SER A 101 4.63 5.82 5.87
N GLN A 102 4.96 4.61 6.33
CA GLN A 102 4.04 3.46 6.26
C GLN A 102 2.85 3.59 7.21
N VAL A 103 3.08 4.10 8.42
CA VAL A 103 2.02 4.36 9.40
C VAL A 103 1.04 5.40 8.87
N ILE A 104 1.51 6.49 8.25
CA ILE A 104 0.65 7.48 7.57
C ILE A 104 -0.13 6.83 6.43
N GLY A 105 0.50 5.92 5.67
CA GLY A 105 -0.15 5.18 4.58
C GLY A 105 -1.43 4.43 5.01
N GLN A 106 -1.55 4.07 6.29
CA GLN A 106 -2.75 3.41 6.85
C GLN A 106 -3.98 4.33 6.90
N LEU A 107 -3.83 5.63 6.65
CA LEU A 107 -4.96 6.52 6.38
C LEU A 107 -5.72 6.14 5.10
N SER A 108 -5.07 5.46 4.14
CA SER A 108 -5.68 5.11 2.85
C SER A 108 -6.92 4.21 3.01
N PRO A 109 -6.89 3.11 3.80
CA PRO A 109 -8.10 2.35 4.15
C PRO A 109 -9.26 3.19 4.72
N VAL A 110 -8.96 4.16 5.60
CA VAL A 110 -9.99 5.05 6.19
C VAL A 110 -10.55 5.97 5.13
N GLY A 111 -9.69 6.57 4.30
CA GLY A 111 -10.11 7.39 3.17
C GLY A 111 -10.96 6.61 2.17
N MET A 112 -10.61 5.35 1.88
CA MET A 112 -11.41 4.46 1.03
C MET A 112 -12.79 4.16 1.62
N MET A 113 -12.86 3.96 2.93
CA MET A 113 -14.13 3.77 3.65
C MET A 113 -15.01 5.03 3.53
N VAL A 114 -14.45 6.21 3.78
CA VAL A 114 -15.15 7.51 3.67
C VAL A 114 -15.63 7.75 2.23
N ALA A 115 -14.74 7.56 1.25
CA ALA A 115 -15.08 7.70 -0.17
C ALA A 115 -16.19 6.71 -0.59
N SER A 116 -16.21 5.50 -0.04
CA SER A 116 -17.27 4.52 -0.33
C SER A 116 -18.65 4.99 0.16
N VAL A 117 -18.73 5.69 1.30
CA VAL A 117 -19.99 6.26 1.77
C VAL A 117 -20.45 7.40 0.86
N PHE A 118 -19.57 8.34 0.53
CA PHE A 118 -19.98 9.51 -0.25
C PHE A 118 -20.24 9.18 -1.73
N ILE A 119 -19.41 8.33 -2.34
CA ILE A 119 -19.48 8.00 -3.77
C ILE A 119 -20.40 6.81 -4.02
N LEU A 120 -20.27 5.73 -3.25
CA LEU A 120 -21.03 4.49 -3.46
C LEU A 120 -22.33 4.44 -2.63
N LYS A 121 -22.55 5.40 -1.72
CA LYS A 121 -23.71 5.45 -0.80
C LYS A 121 -23.87 4.18 0.05
N GLU A 122 -22.76 3.52 0.33
CA GLU A 122 -22.73 2.34 1.21
C GLU A 122 -22.84 2.77 2.68
N LYS A 123 -23.58 2.01 3.50
CA LYS A 123 -23.66 2.28 4.94
C LYS A 123 -22.41 1.76 5.66
N MET A 124 -21.78 2.61 6.48
CA MET A 124 -20.66 2.17 7.32
C MET A 124 -21.15 1.19 8.39
N ARG A 125 -20.39 0.11 8.58
CA ARG A 125 -20.60 -0.82 9.69
C ARG A 125 -19.96 -0.27 10.96
N SER A 126 -20.55 -0.54 12.12
CA SER A 126 -20.00 -0.10 13.41
C SER A 126 -18.56 -0.56 13.64
N THR A 127 -18.18 -1.75 13.14
CA THR A 127 -16.80 -2.25 13.24
C THR A 127 -15.80 -1.41 12.44
N GLN A 128 -16.24 -0.83 11.31
CA GLN A 128 -15.38 0.02 10.49
C GLN A 128 -15.15 1.38 11.17
N VAL A 129 -16.18 1.93 11.81
CA VAL A 129 -16.08 3.18 12.59
C VAL A 129 -15.14 3.01 13.78
N VAL A 130 -15.33 1.95 14.58
CA VAL A 130 -14.45 1.65 15.72
C VAL A 130 -13.01 1.43 15.25
N GLY A 131 -12.80 0.66 14.17
CA GLY A 131 -11.47 0.45 13.60
C GLY A 131 -10.81 1.75 13.11
N ALA A 132 -11.58 2.67 12.53
CA ALA A 132 -11.09 3.99 12.13
C ALA A 132 -10.71 4.86 13.33
N LEU A 133 -11.50 4.87 14.41
CA LEU A 133 -11.17 5.60 15.64
C LEU A 133 -9.92 5.04 16.33
N MET A 134 -9.78 3.71 16.36
CA MET A 134 -8.55 3.06 16.83
C MET A 134 -7.35 3.47 15.97
N LEU A 135 -7.49 3.48 14.65
CA LEU A 135 -6.43 3.88 13.75
C LEU A 135 -6.00 5.33 13.97
N LEU A 136 -6.95 6.26 14.09
CA LEU A 136 -6.67 7.68 14.32
C LEU A 136 -6.01 7.92 15.68
N SER A 137 -6.48 7.26 16.75
CA SER A 137 -5.84 7.34 18.06
C SER A 137 -4.42 6.76 18.05
N GLY A 138 -4.22 5.63 17.37
CA GLY A 138 -2.89 5.05 17.15
C GLY A 138 -1.94 5.98 16.40
N LEU A 139 -2.44 6.75 15.41
CA LEU A 139 -1.64 7.76 14.71
C LEU A 139 -1.19 8.88 15.65
N VAL A 140 -2.10 9.40 16.49
CA VAL A 140 -1.76 10.42 17.49
C VAL A 140 -0.72 9.89 18.47
N MET A 141 -0.86 8.64 18.94
CA MET A 141 0.14 7.99 19.80
C MET A 141 1.48 7.81 19.07
N PHE A 142 1.48 7.40 17.81
CA PHE A 142 2.69 7.18 17.02
C PHE A 142 3.49 8.48 16.86
N PHE A 143 2.81 9.58 16.51
CA PHE A 143 3.45 10.87 16.28
C PHE A 143 3.70 11.68 17.56
N ASN A 144 3.45 11.14 18.77
CA ASN A 144 3.44 11.89 20.03
C ASN A 144 4.61 12.87 20.24
N THR A 145 5.83 12.45 19.90
CA THR A 145 7.06 13.26 20.04
C THR A 145 7.18 14.34 18.98
N SER A 146 6.64 14.10 17.78
CA SER A 146 6.72 15.00 16.63
C SER A 146 5.43 15.81 16.42
N LEU A 147 4.36 15.55 17.18
CA LEU A 147 3.07 16.26 17.05
C LEU A 147 3.25 17.77 17.16
N VAL A 148 3.99 18.23 18.16
CA VAL A 148 4.23 19.66 18.35
C VAL A 148 4.97 20.24 17.15
N GLU A 149 6.00 19.58 16.64
CA GLU A 149 6.73 20.02 15.46
C GLU A 149 5.82 20.12 14.24
N ILE A 150 4.99 19.10 13.98
CA ILE A 150 4.04 19.06 12.86
C ILE A 150 3.09 20.27 12.86
N PHE A 151 2.58 20.66 14.05
CA PHE A 151 1.57 21.73 14.16
C PHE A 151 2.15 23.13 14.37
N THR A 152 3.37 23.25 14.87
CA THR A 152 3.94 24.56 15.26
C THR A 152 5.07 25.02 14.37
N LYS A 153 5.76 24.11 13.68
CA LYS A 153 6.90 24.43 12.83
C LYS A 153 6.65 23.86 11.44
N LEU A 154 6.64 24.71 10.41
CA LEU A 154 6.63 24.30 9.01
C LEU A 154 8.02 23.76 8.61
N THR A 155 8.53 22.76 9.34
CA THR A 155 9.81 22.10 9.07
C THR A 155 9.67 21.08 7.94
N ASP A 156 10.82 20.55 7.51
CA ASP A 156 10.94 19.40 6.63
C ASP A 156 10.08 18.21 7.06
N TYR A 157 9.96 17.96 8.37
CA TYR A 157 9.12 16.88 8.89
C TYR A 157 7.64 17.09 8.54
N THR A 158 7.14 18.32 8.67
CA THR A 158 5.76 18.69 8.33
C THR A 158 5.48 18.48 6.84
N TRP A 159 6.42 18.84 5.96
CA TRP A 159 6.32 18.54 4.53
C TRP A 159 6.27 17.03 4.25
N GLY A 160 7.08 16.25 4.96
CA GLY A 160 7.00 14.79 4.94
C GLY A 160 5.60 14.26 5.23
N VAL A 161 4.98 14.74 6.32
CA VAL A 161 3.61 14.34 6.69
C VAL A 161 2.59 14.78 5.64
N ILE A 162 2.69 16.00 5.12
CA ILE A 162 1.81 16.51 4.06
C ILE A 162 1.90 15.63 2.81
N PHE A 163 3.12 15.28 2.38
CA PHE A 163 3.31 14.37 1.25
C PHE A 163 2.75 12.97 1.52
N GLY A 164 2.95 12.42 2.73
CA GLY A 164 2.40 11.12 3.11
C GLY A 164 0.87 11.09 3.10
N VAL A 165 0.22 12.10 3.70
CA VAL A 165 -1.25 12.24 3.71
C VAL A 165 -1.79 12.49 2.30
N GLY A 166 -1.09 13.31 1.51
CA GLY A 166 -1.38 13.52 0.10
C GLY A 166 -1.32 12.22 -0.69
N ALA A 167 -0.28 11.40 -0.49
CA ALA A 167 -0.14 10.09 -1.10
C ALA A 167 -1.32 9.18 -0.75
N ALA A 168 -1.71 9.11 0.53
CA ALA A 168 -2.85 8.32 0.98
C ALA A 168 -4.17 8.79 0.33
N THR A 169 -4.36 10.11 0.20
CA THR A 169 -5.55 10.70 -0.43
C THR A 169 -5.62 10.37 -1.93
N VAL A 170 -4.50 10.53 -2.64
CA VAL A 170 -4.42 10.21 -4.07
C VAL A 170 -4.62 8.71 -4.31
N TRP A 171 -4.13 7.86 -3.41
CA TRP A 171 -4.36 6.41 -3.46
C TRP A 171 -5.85 6.05 -3.43
N VAL A 172 -6.66 6.76 -2.64
CA VAL A 172 -8.11 6.55 -2.57
C VAL A 172 -8.76 6.82 -3.93
N SER A 173 -8.43 7.95 -4.55
CA SER A 173 -8.92 8.32 -5.89
C SER A 173 -8.51 7.28 -6.94
N TYR A 174 -7.26 6.83 -6.89
CA TYR A 174 -6.76 5.74 -7.73
C TYR A 174 -7.55 4.44 -7.52
N GLY A 175 -7.75 4.02 -6.27
CA GLY A 175 -8.45 2.78 -5.92
C GLY A 175 -9.89 2.75 -6.44
N VAL A 176 -10.60 3.89 -6.38
CA VAL A 176 -11.94 4.03 -6.96
C VAL A 176 -11.89 3.87 -8.48
N ALA A 177 -10.99 4.58 -9.18
CA ALA A 177 -10.85 4.47 -10.64
C ALA A 177 -10.46 3.04 -11.07
N GLN A 178 -9.54 2.39 -10.34
CA GLN A 178 -9.10 1.02 -10.58
C GLN A 178 -10.27 0.03 -10.42
N LYS A 179 -11.11 0.18 -9.39
CA LYS A 179 -12.29 -0.67 -9.18
C LYS A 179 -13.26 -0.60 -10.36
N VAL A 180 -13.38 0.56 -11.01
CA VAL A 180 -14.21 0.72 -12.22
C VAL A 180 -13.56 0.03 -13.43
N LEU A 181 -12.24 0.16 -13.62
CA LEU A 181 -11.50 -0.47 -14.72
C LEU A 181 -11.51 -2.01 -14.64
N LEU A 182 -11.49 -2.58 -13.44
CA LEU A 182 -11.55 -4.03 -13.19
C LEU A 182 -12.83 -4.70 -13.71
N ARG A 183 -13.87 -3.93 -14.04
CA ARG A 183 -15.10 -4.48 -14.67
C ARG A 183 -14.91 -4.88 -16.14
N ARG A 184 -13.79 -4.51 -16.78
CA ARG A 184 -13.53 -4.73 -18.21
C ARG A 184 -12.18 -5.37 -18.50
N LEU A 185 -11.18 -5.10 -17.67
CA LEU A 185 -9.81 -5.59 -17.85
C LEU A 185 -9.38 -6.41 -16.64
N ALA A 186 -8.54 -7.40 -16.88
CA ALA A 186 -7.89 -8.13 -15.80
C ALA A 186 -6.90 -7.22 -15.05
N SER A 187 -6.71 -7.43 -13.75
CA SER A 187 -5.80 -6.63 -12.93
C SER A 187 -4.37 -6.50 -13.54
N PRO A 188 -3.73 -7.59 -14.02
CA PRO A 188 -2.42 -7.49 -14.69
C PRO A 188 -2.42 -6.60 -15.93
N GLN A 189 -3.51 -6.58 -16.71
CA GLN A 189 -3.62 -5.75 -17.91
C GLN A 189 -3.72 -4.27 -17.55
N ILE A 190 -4.49 -3.94 -16.51
CA ILE A 190 -4.62 -2.57 -16.00
C ILE A 190 -3.26 -2.09 -15.49
N LEU A 191 -2.60 -2.89 -14.64
CA LEU A 191 -1.30 -2.54 -14.07
C LEU A 191 -0.25 -2.33 -15.16
N PHE A 192 -0.20 -3.19 -16.19
CA PHE A 192 0.69 -2.99 -17.33
C PHE A 192 0.47 -1.65 -18.01
N LEU A 193 -0.79 -1.32 -18.37
CA LEU A 193 -1.11 -0.03 -19.00
C LEU A 193 -0.71 1.15 -18.11
N LEU A 194 -1.00 1.08 -16.81
CA LEU A 194 -0.67 2.15 -15.87
C LEU A 194 0.84 2.32 -15.71
N TYR A 195 1.60 1.24 -15.57
CA TYR A 195 3.07 1.31 -15.46
C TYR A 195 3.69 1.87 -16.74
N SER A 196 3.23 1.44 -17.91
CA SER A 196 3.71 2.00 -19.19
C SER A 196 3.40 3.48 -19.31
N LEU A 197 2.17 3.90 -19.03
CA LEU A 197 1.77 5.31 -19.12
C LEU A 197 2.48 6.18 -18.07
N CYS A 198 2.65 5.69 -16.84
CA CYS A 198 3.42 6.40 -15.81
C CYS A 198 4.89 6.52 -16.21
N THR A 199 5.49 5.50 -16.82
CA THR A 199 6.88 5.53 -17.30
C THR A 199 7.05 6.63 -18.36
N ILE A 200 6.13 6.72 -19.32
CA ILE A 200 6.13 7.77 -20.35
C ILE A 200 5.94 9.15 -19.71
N ALA A 201 4.98 9.29 -18.80
CA ALA A 201 4.69 10.56 -18.13
C ALA A 201 5.84 11.05 -17.22
N LEU A 202 6.59 10.12 -16.61
CA LEU A 202 7.74 10.43 -15.75
C LEU A 202 9.01 10.74 -16.51
N PHE A 203 9.15 10.26 -17.75
CA PHE A 203 10.35 10.44 -18.55
C PHE A 203 10.88 11.90 -18.58
N PRO A 204 10.06 12.95 -18.78
CA PRO A 204 10.55 14.34 -18.76
C PRO A 204 11.00 14.83 -17.38
N LEU A 205 10.52 14.23 -16.29
CA LEU A 205 10.91 14.59 -14.92
C LEU A 205 12.06 13.73 -14.40
N ALA A 206 12.29 12.55 -15.01
CA ALA A 206 13.34 11.63 -14.62
C ALA A 206 14.70 12.11 -15.11
N LYS A 207 15.75 11.80 -14.34
CA LYS A 207 17.15 12.01 -14.71
C LYS A 207 17.84 10.64 -14.85
N PRO A 208 17.66 9.90 -15.97
CA PRO A 208 18.15 8.53 -16.08
C PRO A 208 19.68 8.40 -15.90
N GLY A 209 20.46 9.43 -16.25
CA GLY A 209 21.91 9.39 -16.08
C GLY A 209 22.39 9.17 -14.63
N VAL A 210 21.55 9.50 -13.64
CA VAL A 210 21.88 9.34 -12.20
C VAL A 210 22.09 7.87 -11.81
N ILE A 211 21.56 6.90 -12.58
CA ILE A 211 21.79 5.48 -12.28
C ILE A 211 23.28 5.10 -12.27
N ALA A 212 24.11 5.79 -13.07
CA ALA A 212 25.54 5.54 -13.14
C ALA A 212 26.31 6.04 -11.89
N GLN A 213 25.68 6.85 -11.06
CA GLN A 213 26.25 7.38 -9.82
C GLN A 213 25.95 6.49 -8.61
N LEU A 214 25.07 5.49 -8.77
CA LEU A 214 24.70 4.60 -7.67
C LEU A 214 25.85 3.63 -7.35
N SER A 215 26.11 3.45 -6.05
CA SER A 215 26.92 2.32 -5.59
C SER A 215 26.24 0.98 -5.92
N HIS A 216 27.02 -0.11 -5.92
CA HIS A 216 26.48 -1.46 -6.13
C HIS A 216 25.34 -1.81 -5.16
N TRP A 217 25.43 -1.33 -3.91
CA TRP A 217 24.39 -1.52 -2.90
C TRP A 217 23.10 -0.75 -3.23
N GLN A 218 23.22 0.53 -3.60
CA GLN A 218 22.07 1.35 -3.99
C GLN A 218 21.43 0.85 -5.28
N LEU A 219 22.23 0.35 -6.23
CA LEU A 219 21.72 -0.29 -7.44
C LEU A 219 20.92 -1.56 -7.10
N ALA A 220 21.42 -2.41 -6.19
CA ALA A 220 20.68 -3.56 -5.69
C ALA A 220 19.36 -3.15 -5.01
N CYS A 221 19.38 -2.08 -4.22
CA CYS A 221 18.17 -1.50 -3.61
C CYS A 221 17.17 -1.00 -4.66
N LEU A 222 17.63 -0.35 -5.73
CA LEU A 222 16.78 0.12 -6.84
C LEU A 222 16.15 -1.07 -7.59
N ILE A 223 16.95 -2.08 -7.92
CA ILE A 223 16.48 -3.33 -8.56
C ILE A 223 15.44 -4.00 -7.67
N PHE A 224 15.71 -4.10 -6.37
CA PHE A 224 14.75 -4.61 -5.40
C PHE A 224 13.45 -3.79 -5.44
N CYS A 225 13.51 -2.46 -5.40
CA CYS A 225 12.31 -1.61 -5.48
C CYS A 225 11.49 -1.82 -6.76
N GLY A 226 12.15 -2.04 -7.90
CA GLY A 226 11.50 -2.36 -9.17
C GLY A 226 10.85 -3.73 -9.16
N LEU A 227 11.58 -4.78 -8.77
CA LEU A 227 11.06 -6.14 -8.66
C LEU A 227 9.94 -6.25 -7.62
N ASN A 228 10.06 -5.55 -6.50
CA ASN A 228 9.05 -5.46 -5.46
C ASN A 228 7.72 -4.92 -6.00
N THR A 229 7.78 -3.96 -6.92
CA THR A 229 6.59 -3.42 -7.58
C THR A 229 5.89 -4.49 -8.43
N LEU A 230 6.63 -5.42 -9.04
CA LEU A 230 6.04 -6.53 -9.78
C LEU A 230 5.53 -7.65 -8.86
N VAL A 231 6.39 -8.11 -7.94
CA VAL A 231 6.13 -9.25 -7.06
C VAL A 231 5.04 -8.91 -6.04
N GLY A 232 5.08 -7.74 -5.43
CA GLY A 232 4.11 -7.32 -4.41
C GLY A 232 2.69 -7.25 -4.97
N TYR A 233 2.50 -6.56 -6.09
CA TYR A 233 1.19 -6.47 -6.75
C TYR A 233 0.75 -7.79 -7.41
N GLY A 234 1.69 -8.58 -7.94
CA GLY A 234 1.41 -9.92 -8.48
C GLY A 234 0.91 -10.89 -7.41
N ALA A 235 1.64 -10.98 -6.29
CA ALA A 235 1.26 -11.80 -5.13
C ALA A 235 -0.08 -11.34 -4.53
N LEU A 236 -0.32 -10.02 -4.46
CA LEU A 236 -1.59 -9.47 -4.01
C LEU A 236 -2.76 -9.91 -4.90
N ALA A 237 -2.61 -9.78 -6.21
CA ALA A 237 -3.64 -10.16 -7.16
C ALA A 237 -3.96 -11.66 -7.08
N GLU A 238 -2.94 -12.51 -6.98
CA GLU A 238 -3.11 -13.96 -6.81
C GLU A 238 -3.71 -14.32 -5.44
N ALA A 239 -3.34 -13.62 -4.37
CA ALA A 239 -3.93 -13.81 -3.04
C ALA A 239 -5.43 -13.50 -3.06
N MET A 240 -5.85 -12.39 -3.68
CA MET A 240 -7.27 -12.03 -3.84
C MET A 240 -8.05 -12.99 -4.74
N ALA A 241 -7.38 -13.66 -5.69
CA ALA A 241 -8.02 -14.68 -6.53
C ALA A 241 -8.25 -16.01 -5.79
N ARG A 242 -7.44 -16.31 -4.77
CA ARG A 242 -7.44 -17.60 -4.05
C ARG A 242 -8.08 -17.54 -2.67
N TRP A 243 -8.14 -16.36 -2.07
CA TRP A 243 -8.65 -16.14 -0.72
C TRP A 243 -9.50 -14.87 -0.63
N GLN A 244 -10.19 -14.69 0.50
CA GLN A 244 -11.20 -13.65 0.63
C GLN A 244 -10.52 -12.28 0.77
N ALA A 245 -10.94 -11.33 -0.07
CA ALA A 245 -10.32 -9.99 -0.16
C ALA A 245 -10.21 -9.29 1.21
N ALA A 246 -11.21 -9.42 2.08
CA ALA A 246 -11.17 -8.84 3.43
C ALA A 246 -10.04 -9.42 4.29
N GLN A 247 -9.79 -10.74 4.21
CA GLN A 247 -8.74 -11.40 4.99
C GLN A 247 -7.35 -11.12 4.43
N VAL A 248 -7.22 -11.12 3.09
CA VAL A 248 -6.01 -10.67 2.39
C VAL A 248 -5.68 -9.23 2.80
N SER A 249 -6.67 -8.34 2.79
CA SER A 249 -6.50 -6.94 3.23
C SER A 249 -6.05 -6.83 4.69
N ALA A 250 -6.57 -7.67 5.59
CA ALA A 250 -6.14 -7.67 6.98
C ALA A 250 -4.66 -8.07 7.14
N ILE A 251 -4.17 -9.06 6.38
CA ILE A 251 -2.73 -9.39 6.41
C ILE A 251 -1.88 -8.23 5.89
N ILE A 252 -2.31 -7.54 4.83
CA ILE A 252 -1.57 -6.41 4.26
C ILE A 252 -1.44 -5.26 5.26
N THR A 253 -2.41 -5.06 6.15
CA THR A 253 -2.29 -4.01 7.17
C THR A 253 -1.16 -4.24 8.17
N LEU A 254 -0.51 -5.42 8.19
CA LEU A 254 0.71 -5.68 8.95
C LEU A 254 1.96 -5.01 8.35
N THR A 255 1.88 -4.45 7.13
CA THR A 255 3.00 -3.82 6.42
C THR A 255 3.81 -2.85 7.29
N PRO A 256 3.21 -1.91 8.06
CA PRO A 256 3.97 -0.99 8.90
C PRO A 256 4.73 -1.70 10.03
N LEU A 257 4.20 -2.81 10.56
CA LEU A 257 4.89 -3.60 11.59
C LEU A 257 6.07 -4.37 11.00
N PHE A 258 5.96 -4.88 9.77
CA PHE A 258 7.10 -5.45 9.06
C PHE A 258 8.17 -4.40 8.78
N THR A 259 7.79 -3.19 8.38
CA THR A 259 8.75 -2.09 8.22
C THR A 259 9.46 -1.76 9.53
N LEU A 260 8.72 -1.66 10.63
CA LEU A 260 9.30 -1.42 11.95
C LEU A 260 10.28 -2.53 12.35
N PHE A 261 9.85 -3.79 12.24
CA PHE A 261 10.66 -4.96 12.55
C PHE A 261 11.94 -5.02 11.71
N PHE A 262 11.84 -4.83 10.40
CA PHE A 262 13.01 -4.83 9.53
C PHE A 262 13.92 -3.63 9.77
N SER A 263 13.37 -2.46 10.10
CA SER A 263 14.19 -1.27 10.43
C SER A 263 15.00 -1.52 11.71
N ASP A 264 14.37 -2.09 12.75
CA ASP A 264 15.06 -2.45 13.99
C ASP A 264 16.13 -3.53 13.72
N LEU A 265 15.78 -4.61 13.04
CA LEU A 265 16.70 -5.71 12.73
C LEU A 265 17.91 -5.25 11.90
N LEU A 266 17.67 -4.48 10.84
CA LEU A 266 18.73 -3.99 9.95
C LEU A 266 19.61 -2.94 10.64
N SER A 267 19.05 -2.10 11.52
CA SER A 267 19.84 -1.16 12.31
C SER A 267 20.76 -1.83 13.34
N LEU A 268 20.43 -3.05 13.77
CA LEU A 268 21.29 -3.86 14.64
C LEU A 268 22.35 -4.62 13.84
N ALA A 269 21.99 -5.13 12.66
CA ALA A 269 22.89 -5.93 11.83
C ALA A 269 23.88 -5.08 11.01
N TRP A 270 23.46 -3.92 10.51
CA TRP A 270 24.27 -3.00 9.69
C TRP A 270 24.05 -1.54 10.12
N PRO A 271 24.57 -1.14 11.30
CA PRO A 271 24.36 0.19 11.86
C PRO A 271 24.92 1.32 10.97
N ASP A 272 25.94 1.04 10.16
CA ASP A 272 26.53 2.03 9.24
C ASP A 272 25.59 2.43 8.10
N PHE A 273 24.64 1.57 7.74
CA PHE A 273 23.70 1.79 6.64
C PHE A 273 22.28 2.13 7.12
N PHE A 274 21.89 1.70 8.33
CA PHE A 274 20.51 1.82 8.81
C PHE A 274 20.45 2.51 10.18
N ALA A 275 19.85 3.71 10.20
CA ALA A 275 19.58 4.43 11.44
C ALA A 275 18.49 3.74 12.27
N ARG A 276 18.68 3.71 13.60
CA ARG A 276 17.66 3.21 14.54
C ARG A 276 16.41 4.10 14.49
N PRO A 277 15.20 3.52 14.46
CA PRO A 277 13.97 4.29 14.62
C PRO A 277 13.98 5.05 15.96
N MET A 278 13.86 6.37 15.93
CA MET A 278 13.69 7.19 17.15
C MET A 278 12.23 7.13 17.61
N LEU A 279 11.81 5.97 18.12
CA LEU A 279 10.47 5.75 18.66
C LEU A 279 10.54 5.47 20.17
N ASN A 280 9.71 6.18 20.95
CA ASN A 280 9.49 5.85 22.34
C ASN A 280 8.46 4.70 22.47
N LEU A 281 8.29 4.17 23.68
CA LEU A 281 7.33 3.08 23.93
C LEU A 281 5.91 3.42 23.45
N LEU A 282 5.48 4.68 23.61
CA LEU A 282 4.17 5.14 23.15
C LEU A 282 4.07 5.11 21.61
N GLY A 283 5.16 5.42 20.91
CA GLY A 283 5.27 5.32 19.46
C GLY A 283 5.14 3.87 18.96
N TYR A 284 5.82 2.93 19.61
CA TYR A 284 5.67 1.49 19.34
C TYR A 284 4.22 1.02 19.54
N LEU A 285 3.62 1.36 20.69
CA LEU A 285 2.21 1.04 20.96
C LEU A 285 1.27 1.67 19.93
N GLY A 286 1.52 2.92 19.53
CA GLY A 286 0.79 3.61 18.48
C GLY A 286 0.81 2.84 17.16
N ALA A 287 1.96 2.35 16.71
CA ALA A 287 2.06 1.54 15.50
C ALA A 287 1.21 0.25 15.57
N PHE A 288 1.23 -0.45 16.71
CA PHE A 288 0.38 -1.62 16.93
C PHE A 288 -1.11 -1.26 16.91
N VAL A 289 -1.51 -0.16 17.55
CA VAL A 289 -2.90 0.31 17.59
C VAL A 289 -3.39 0.71 16.18
N VAL A 290 -2.55 1.37 15.38
CA VAL A 290 -2.85 1.70 13.97
C VAL A 290 -3.15 0.45 13.16
N VAL A 291 -2.29 -0.56 13.26
CA VAL A 291 -2.43 -1.82 12.53
C VAL A 291 -3.65 -2.61 13.02
N ALA A 292 -3.84 -2.71 14.34
CA ALA A 292 -5.01 -3.36 14.93
C ALA A 292 -6.33 -2.69 14.51
N GLY A 293 -6.38 -1.36 14.50
CA GLY A 293 -7.53 -0.58 14.03
C GLY A 293 -7.84 -0.82 12.55
N ALA A 294 -6.80 -0.82 11.71
CA ALA A 294 -6.93 -1.12 10.28
C ALA A 294 -7.44 -2.55 10.03
N MET A 295 -6.86 -3.56 10.71
CA MET A 295 -7.31 -4.95 10.66
C MET A 295 -8.77 -5.08 11.12
N TYR A 296 -9.11 -4.48 12.25
CA TYR A 296 -10.45 -4.55 12.83
C TYR A 296 -11.49 -3.90 11.92
N SER A 297 -11.16 -2.80 11.25
CA SER A 297 -12.03 -2.20 10.23
C SER A 297 -12.28 -3.16 9.07
N ALA A 298 -11.25 -3.86 8.59
CA ALA A 298 -11.35 -4.78 7.46
C ALA A 298 -12.16 -6.06 7.76
N ILE A 299 -11.92 -6.70 8.91
CA ILE A 299 -12.47 -8.04 9.22
C ILE A 299 -13.34 -8.12 10.48
N GLY A 300 -13.50 -7.05 11.26
CA GLY A 300 -14.18 -7.06 12.56
C GLY A 300 -15.60 -7.64 12.50
N HIS A 301 -16.39 -7.29 11.49
CA HIS A 301 -17.75 -7.80 11.32
C HIS A 301 -17.86 -9.33 11.25
N ARG A 302 -16.80 -10.03 10.82
CA ARG A 302 -16.77 -11.49 10.74
C ARG A 302 -16.41 -12.13 12.05
N ILE A 303 -15.55 -11.49 12.84
CA ILE A 303 -15.20 -11.93 14.18
C ILE A 303 -16.50 -12.01 15.00
N TRP A 304 -17.27 -10.92 15.00
CA TRP A 304 -18.56 -10.85 15.70
C TRP A 304 -19.67 -11.67 15.04
N GLY A 305 -19.68 -11.79 13.71
CA GLY A 305 -20.64 -12.63 12.98
C GLY A 305 -20.44 -14.14 13.21
N GLY A 306 -19.19 -14.57 13.42
CA GLY A 306 -18.86 -15.94 13.82
C GLY A 306 -19.25 -16.22 15.27
N LEU A 307 -18.98 -15.27 16.18
CA LEU A 307 -19.39 -15.35 17.59
C LEU A 307 -20.91 -15.51 17.75
N ARG A 308 -21.72 -14.70 17.03
CA ARG A 308 -23.19 -14.83 17.08
C ARG A 308 -23.71 -16.18 16.58
N LYS A 309 -23.07 -16.78 15.57
CA LYS A 309 -23.44 -18.12 15.09
C LYS A 309 -23.13 -19.22 16.10
N HIS A 310 -22.09 -19.06 16.91
CA HIS A 310 -21.77 -19.99 17.99
C HIS A 310 -22.71 -19.81 19.21
N THR A 311 -23.23 -18.61 19.47
CA THR A 311 -24.17 -18.38 20.58
C THR A 311 -25.58 -18.91 20.28
N THR A 312 -26.01 -18.98 19.02
CA THR A 312 -27.34 -19.50 18.64
C THR A 312 -27.47 -21.03 18.62
N VAL A 313 -26.41 -21.78 18.94
CA VAL A 313 -26.45 -23.26 19.01
C VAL A 313 -26.79 -23.77 20.42
N VAL A 314 -27.02 -22.87 21.39
CA VAL A 314 -27.44 -23.27 22.74
C VAL A 314 -28.96 -23.40 22.82
N SER A 315 -29.40 -24.67 22.74
CA SER A 315 -30.64 -25.27 23.27
C SER A 315 -32.01 -24.68 22.87
N GLN A 316 -32.70 -25.34 21.94
CA GLN A 316 -34.14 -25.57 22.09
C GLN A 316 -34.34 -26.95 22.73
N PRO A 317 -34.98 -27.08 23.91
CA PRO A 317 -35.48 -28.36 24.36
C PRO A 317 -36.59 -28.80 23.40
N ARG A 318 -36.56 -30.06 22.95
CA ARG A 318 -37.67 -30.67 22.23
C ARG A 318 -38.89 -30.66 23.17
N ALA A 319 -39.95 -29.97 22.75
CA ALA A 319 -41.25 -30.15 23.37
C ALA A 319 -41.78 -31.54 22.98
N GLY A 320 -41.96 -32.41 23.97
CA GLY A 320 -42.65 -33.70 23.81
C GLY A 320 -41.83 -34.90 24.25
N GLU A 321 -41.72 -35.11 25.56
CA GLU A 321 -41.79 -36.40 26.25
C GLU A 321 -42.50 -36.20 27.60
#